data_AF-A0A060X6C2-F1
#
_entry.id   AF-A0A060X6C2-F1
#
_cell.length_a   1.000
_cell.length_b   1.000
_cell.length_c   1.000
_cell.angle_alpha   90.00
_cell.angle_beta   90.00
_cell.angle_gamma   90.00
#
_symmetry.space_group_name_H-M   'P 1'
#
loop_
_entity.id
_entity.type
_entity.pdbx_description
1 polymer ?
#
loop_
_entity_poly.entity_id
_entity_poly.type
_entity_poly.pdbx_seq_one_letter_code
_entity_poly.pdbx_strand_id
1 'polypeptide(L)'
;MNAANILLLLLLLYPSTLCEQLSQLSLLALLQKYCEALSALYNVTGLYCNATTDEIGTCWPRSNTGRMMERPCPEYINGVKYNTTRSAYRECMDNGTWALKSNYSSCEPILEEKRKYPMHYKIALIINYLGHCISVGALVIAFILFLCLRQVQKYIRCLRNIIHWNLITTFILRNVMWFLLQLIDHNIHESNEPWCRLITTIYNYFVVTNFFWMFVEGCYLHTAIVMTYSTDKLKKWVFLFIGWCKCILINNVQHQQVFEYQFTMSDYDK
;
A
#
# COMPACT_ATOMS: atom_id res chain seq x y z
N MET A 1 -19.75 20.95 19.26
CA MET A 1 -19.27 19.61 18.88
C MET A 1 -18.18 19.23 19.86
N ASN A 2 -18.45 18.27 20.75
CA ASN A 2 -17.59 18.03 21.93
C ASN A 2 -16.41 17.10 21.59
N ALA A 3 -15.30 17.24 22.33
CA ALA A 3 -14.05 16.49 22.13
C ALA A 3 -14.24 14.96 22.13
N ALA A 4 -15.27 14.46 22.81
CA ALA A 4 -15.61 13.03 22.87
C ALA A 4 -16.05 12.46 21.51
N ASN A 5 -16.80 13.22 20.70
CA ASN A 5 -17.25 12.75 19.37
C ASN A 5 -16.10 12.66 18.36
N ILE A 6 -15.09 13.51 18.53
CA ILE A 6 -13.88 13.49 17.69
C ILE A 6 -13.00 12.29 18.06
N LEU A 7 -12.93 11.93 19.35
CA LEU A 7 -12.18 10.76 19.81
C LEU A 7 -12.82 9.44 19.35
N LEU A 8 -14.15 9.37 19.34
CA LEU A 8 -14.90 8.19 18.88
C LEU A 8 -14.72 7.94 17.37
N LEU A 9 -14.71 9.01 16.55
CA LEU A 9 -14.42 8.95 15.12
C LEU A 9 -12.97 8.50 14.83
N LEU A 10 -12.02 8.79 15.72
CA LEU A 10 -10.62 8.36 15.61
C LEU A 10 -10.42 6.91 16.05
N LEU A 11 -11.22 6.42 17.00
CA LEU A 11 -11.19 5.02 17.45
C LEU A 11 -11.82 4.05 16.43
N LEU A 12 -12.80 4.51 15.64
CA LEU A 12 -13.43 3.72 14.58
C LEU A 12 -12.52 3.47 13.35
N LEU A 13 -11.38 4.17 13.26
CA LEU A 13 -10.39 4.01 12.18
C LEU A 13 -9.30 2.95 12.50
N TYR A 14 -9.43 2.24 13.62
CA TYR A 14 -8.45 1.24 14.06
C TYR A 14 -9.13 -0.12 14.31
N PRO A 15 -9.35 -0.93 13.26
CA PRO A 15 -8.99 -2.35 13.41
C PRO A 15 -8.63 -3.08 12.09
N SER A 16 -7.45 -3.72 12.02
CA SER A 16 -7.20 -4.80 11.03
C SER A 16 -6.11 -5.82 11.39
N THR A 17 -5.35 -5.65 12.47
CA THR A 17 -4.12 -6.43 12.68
C THR A 17 -4.32 -7.85 13.23
N LEU A 18 -5.52 -8.23 13.71
CA LEU A 18 -5.76 -9.58 14.24
C LEU A 18 -6.28 -10.59 13.19
N CYS A 19 -6.75 -10.14 12.03
CA CYS A 19 -7.41 -11.00 11.04
C CYS A 19 -6.39 -11.72 10.12
N GLU A 20 -5.28 -11.05 9.77
CA GLU A 20 -4.26 -11.60 8.86
C GLU A 20 -3.38 -12.69 9.49
N GLN A 21 -3.08 -12.61 10.78
CA GLN A 21 -2.26 -13.64 11.44
C GLN A 21 -3.00 -14.97 11.65
N LEU A 22 -4.35 -14.94 11.73
CA LEU A 22 -5.16 -16.15 11.88
C LEU A 22 -5.33 -16.93 10.56
N SER A 23 -5.28 -16.27 9.41
CA SER A 23 -5.49 -16.92 8.12
C SER A 23 -4.29 -17.79 7.70
N GLN A 24 -3.07 -17.34 7.97
CA GLN A 24 -1.84 -18.02 7.51
C GLN A 24 -1.52 -19.31 8.29
N LEU A 25 -1.80 -19.33 9.61
CA LEU A 25 -1.64 -20.53 10.45
C LEU A 25 -2.66 -21.63 10.09
N SER A 26 -3.85 -21.25 9.62
CA SER A 26 -4.88 -22.19 9.21
C SER A 26 -4.61 -22.85 7.84
N LEU A 27 -3.95 -22.14 6.92
CA LEU A 27 -3.64 -22.65 5.58
C LEU A 27 -2.59 -23.77 5.59
N LEU A 28 -1.52 -23.62 6.37
CA LEU A 28 -0.47 -24.64 6.47
C LEU A 28 -1.01 -25.94 7.10
N ALA A 29 -1.88 -25.81 8.11
CA ALA A 29 -2.55 -26.93 8.74
C ALA A 29 -3.55 -27.63 7.80
N LEU A 30 -4.23 -26.88 6.94
CA LEU A 30 -5.11 -27.43 5.90
C LEU A 30 -4.33 -28.20 4.84
N LEU A 31 -3.19 -27.64 4.40
CA LEU A 31 -2.30 -28.26 3.40
C LEU A 31 -1.74 -29.59 3.91
N GLN A 32 -1.36 -29.66 5.19
CA GLN A 32 -0.89 -30.89 5.82
C GLN A 32 -1.99 -31.96 5.86
N LYS A 33 -3.20 -31.60 6.27
CA LYS A 33 -4.36 -32.52 6.28
C LYS A 33 -4.71 -33.02 4.88
N TYR A 34 -4.67 -32.14 3.87
CA TYR A 34 -4.84 -32.52 2.47
C TYR A 34 -3.78 -33.54 2.03
N CYS A 35 -2.53 -33.35 2.47
CA CYS A 35 -1.44 -34.24 2.11
C CYS A 35 -1.56 -35.63 2.74
N GLU A 36 -1.97 -35.68 4.00
CA GLU A 36 -2.27 -36.93 4.70
C GLU A 36 -3.46 -37.66 4.06
N ALA A 37 -4.54 -36.95 3.72
CA ALA A 37 -5.69 -37.52 3.03
C ALA A 37 -5.30 -38.12 1.66
N LEU A 38 -4.47 -37.43 0.90
CA LEU A 38 -3.98 -37.94 -0.39
C LEU A 38 -3.08 -39.18 -0.22
N SER A 39 -2.31 -39.25 0.87
CA SER A 39 -1.47 -40.40 1.16
C SER A 39 -2.26 -41.69 1.42
N ALA A 40 -3.53 -41.58 1.84
CA ALA A 40 -4.42 -42.72 2.03
C ALA A 40 -4.81 -43.42 0.71
N LEU A 41 -4.56 -42.78 -0.44
CA LEU A 41 -4.83 -43.34 -1.76
C LEU A 41 -3.74 -44.32 -2.25
N TYR A 42 -2.59 -44.35 -1.59
CA TYR A 42 -1.43 -45.14 -2.01
C TYR A 42 -1.23 -46.32 -1.06
N ASN A 43 -1.30 -47.55 -1.58
CA ASN A 43 -0.99 -48.76 -0.84
C ASN A 43 0.53 -48.96 -0.80
N VAL A 44 1.09 -48.75 0.39
CA VAL A 44 2.53 -48.78 0.64
C VAL A 44 2.90 -50.06 1.37
N THR A 45 3.94 -50.74 0.92
CA THR A 45 4.42 -52.01 1.48
C THR A 45 5.94 -51.96 1.67
N GLY A 46 6.43 -52.37 2.84
CA GLY A 46 7.85 -52.33 3.17
C GLY A 46 8.31 -50.95 3.70
N LEU A 47 9.56 -50.57 3.39
CA LEU A 47 10.12 -49.28 3.76
C LEU A 47 9.56 -48.17 2.85
N TYR A 48 9.26 -46.99 3.40
CA TYR A 48 8.56 -45.94 2.67
C TYR A 48 8.88 -44.53 3.15
N CYS A 49 8.63 -43.55 2.29
CA CYS A 49 8.71 -42.13 2.62
C CYS A 49 7.35 -41.59 3.10
N ASN A 50 7.36 -40.79 4.18
CA ASN A 50 6.16 -40.21 4.78
C ASN A 50 5.55 -39.08 3.95
N ALA A 51 4.29 -38.71 4.19
CA ALA A 51 3.69 -37.54 3.54
C ALA A 51 4.35 -36.25 4.07
N THR A 52 4.84 -35.40 3.17
CA THR A 52 5.52 -34.14 3.53
C THR A 52 5.24 -33.05 2.53
N THR A 53 5.23 -31.80 2.98
CA THR A 53 5.23 -30.61 2.11
C THR A 53 6.65 -30.08 1.94
N ASP A 54 6.97 -29.52 0.77
CA ASP A 54 8.24 -28.83 0.55
C ASP A 54 8.14 -27.31 0.81
N GLU A 55 9.26 -26.60 0.59
CA GLU A 55 9.40 -25.15 0.83
C GLU A 55 8.47 -24.31 -0.07
N ILE A 56 8.04 -24.86 -1.21
CA ILE A 56 7.12 -24.22 -2.16
C ILE A 56 5.64 -24.47 -1.76
N GLY A 57 5.39 -25.38 -0.80
CA GLY A 57 4.04 -25.78 -0.41
C GLY A 57 3.42 -26.86 -1.29
N THR A 58 4.23 -27.60 -2.06
CA THR A 58 3.77 -28.77 -2.81
C THR A 58 3.70 -29.98 -1.89
N CYS A 59 2.54 -30.62 -1.83
CA CYS A 59 2.35 -31.84 -1.08
C CYS A 59 2.90 -33.07 -1.81
N TRP A 60 3.76 -33.83 -1.13
CA TRP A 60 4.29 -35.13 -1.55
C TRP A 60 3.65 -36.25 -0.70
N PRO A 61 2.76 -37.09 -1.27
CA PRO A 61 2.11 -38.18 -0.55
C PRO A 61 3.06 -39.35 -0.30
N ARG A 62 2.66 -40.30 0.57
CA ARG A 62 3.46 -41.49 0.89
C ARG A 62 3.83 -42.29 -0.36
N SER A 63 5.08 -42.76 -0.42
CA SER A 63 5.63 -43.54 -1.53
C SER A 63 6.52 -44.68 -1.04
N ASN A 64 6.54 -45.80 -1.78
CA ASN A 64 7.54 -46.85 -1.57
C ASN A 64 8.94 -46.32 -1.93
N THR A 65 9.95 -46.91 -1.31
CA THR A 65 11.37 -46.69 -1.63
C THR A 65 11.68 -46.98 -3.10
N GLY A 66 12.60 -46.22 -3.68
CA GLY A 66 13.07 -46.37 -5.06
C GLY A 66 12.07 -45.88 -6.13
N ARG A 67 11.00 -45.16 -5.73
CA ARG A 67 10.01 -44.60 -6.66
C ARG A 67 10.12 -43.09 -6.77
N MET A 68 9.95 -42.60 -8.00
CA MET A 68 9.71 -41.20 -8.30
C MET A 68 8.22 -40.89 -8.26
N MET A 69 7.85 -39.87 -7.48
CA MET A 69 6.50 -39.32 -7.43
C MET A 69 6.39 -38.13 -8.39
N GLU A 70 5.23 -38.04 -9.05
CA GLU A 70 4.89 -36.97 -9.99
C GLU A 70 3.73 -36.14 -9.44
N ARG A 71 3.84 -34.81 -9.52
CA ARG A 71 2.80 -33.87 -9.13
C ARG A 71 2.71 -32.75 -10.16
N PRO A 72 1.51 -32.24 -10.52
CA PRO A 72 1.41 -31.09 -11.40
C PRO A 72 2.13 -29.89 -10.78
N CYS A 73 2.73 -29.04 -11.62
CA CYS A 73 3.34 -27.80 -11.16
C CYS A 73 2.31 -26.94 -10.42
N PRO A 74 2.67 -26.32 -9.29
CA PRO A 74 1.79 -25.39 -8.57
C PRO A 74 1.32 -24.26 -9.49
N GLU A 75 0.08 -23.81 -9.32
CA GLU A 75 -0.47 -22.71 -10.12
C GLU A 75 0.26 -21.39 -9.84
N TYR A 76 0.69 -21.18 -8.59
CA TYR A 76 1.45 -20.02 -8.16
C TYR A 76 2.64 -20.44 -7.32
N ILE A 77 3.82 -19.90 -7.62
CA ILE A 77 5.03 -20.01 -6.79
C ILE A 77 5.53 -18.59 -6.57
N ASN A 78 5.59 -18.15 -5.32
CA ASN A 78 5.99 -16.78 -4.93
C ASN A 78 5.24 -15.69 -5.72
N GLY A 79 3.96 -15.92 -6.04
CA GLY A 79 3.15 -14.96 -6.79
C GLY A 79 3.20 -15.03 -8.31
N VAL A 80 4.16 -15.76 -8.87
CA VAL A 80 4.28 -15.95 -10.32
C VAL A 80 3.43 -17.14 -10.73
N LYS A 81 2.66 -16.98 -11.82
CA LYS A 81 1.79 -18.03 -12.35
C LYS A 81 2.60 -19.02 -13.19
N TYR A 82 2.45 -20.32 -12.92
CA TYR A 82 3.15 -21.38 -13.64
C TYR A 82 2.21 -22.24 -14.46
N ASN A 83 2.76 -22.91 -15.46
CA ASN A 83 1.98 -23.82 -16.30
C ASN A 83 1.73 -25.15 -15.58
N THR A 84 0.49 -25.38 -15.17
CA THR A 84 0.05 -26.60 -14.48
C THR A 84 -0.03 -27.84 -15.39
N THR A 85 0.18 -27.68 -16.70
CA THR A 85 0.18 -28.80 -17.68
C THR A 85 1.41 -29.68 -17.52
N ARG A 86 2.49 -29.14 -16.93
CA ARG A 86 3.72 -29.89 -16.66
C ARG A 86 3.75 -30.35 -15.21
N SER A 87 4.63 -31.31 -14.94
CA SER A 87 4.75 -31.94 -13.64
C SER A 87 6.14 -31.76 -13.03
N ALA A 88 6.18 -31.64 -11.71
CA ALA A 88 7.34 -31.72 -10.86
C ALA A 88 7.53 -33.15 -10.33
N TYR A 89 8.78 -33.51 -10.03
CA TYR A 89 9.14 -34.85 -9.59
C TYR A 89 9.90 -34.84 -8.27
N ARG A 90 9.66 -35.85 -7.43
CA ARG A 90 10.45 -36.07 -6.22
C ARG A 90 10.67 -37.55 -5.98
N GLU A 91 11.92 -37.91 -5.70
CA GLU A 91 12.32 -39.30 -5.48
C GLU A 91 12.26 -39.67 -4.00
N CYS A 92 11.70 -40.85 -3.72
CA CYS A 92 11.82 -41.51 -2.43
C CYS A 92 13.03 -42.46 -2.49
N MET A 93 14.09 -42.15 -1.75
CA MET A 93 15.35 -42.90 -1.76
C MET A 93 15.16 -44.29 -1.12
N ASP A 94 16.07 -45.22 -1.42
CA ASP A 94 16.03 -46.60 -0.89
C ASP A 94 16.14 -46.70 0.63
N ASN A 95 16.62 -45.64 1.28
CA ASN A 95 16.73 -45.54 2.74
C ASN A 95 15.41 -45.12 3.43
N GLY A 96 14.31 -44.92 2.68
CA GLY A 96 13.02 -44.50 3.22
C GLY A 96 12.91 -43.00 3.49
N THR A 97 13.80 -42.18 2.93
CA THR A 97 13.77 -40.71 3.06
C THR A 97 13.57 -40.04 1.71
N TRP A 98 12.93 -38.88 1.70
CA TRP A 98 12.78 -38.10 0.49
C TRP A 98 14.11 -37.51 0.04
N ALA A 99 14.31 -37.42 -1.27
CA ALA A 99 15.39 -36.63 -1.83
C ALA A 99 15.35 -35.18 -1.28
N LEU A 100 16.54 -34.63 -1.05
CA LEU A 100 16.74 -33.31 -0.46
C LEU A 100 16.06 -32.20 -1.27
N LYS A 101 16.06 -32.34 -2.61
CA LYS A 101 15.51 -31.35 -3.54
C LYS A 101 14.50 -32.00 -4.49
N SER A 102 13.34 -31.39 -4.65
CA SER A 102 12.35 -31.72 -5.68
C SER A 102 12.74 -31.10 -7.02
N ASN A 103 12.48 -31.82 -8.11
CA ASN A 103 12.81 -31.40 -9.45
C ASN A 103 11.64 -30.65 -10.10
N TYR A 104 11.76 -29.33 -10.16
CA TYR A 104 10.84 -28.40 -10.82
C TYR A 104 11.34 -27.94 -12.21
N SER A 105 12.33 -28.61 -12.81
CA SER A 105 12.91 -28.18 -14.09
C SER A 105 11.90 -28.05 -15.23
N SER A 106 10.82 -28.82 -15.16
CA SER A 106 9.74 -28.79 -16.14
C SER A 106 8.76 -27.65 -15.91
N CYS A 107 8.72 -27.03 -14.74
CA CYS A 107 7.76 -25.97 -14.42
C CYS A 107 8.21 -24.63 -14.98
N GLU A 108 7.63 -24.25 -16.10
CA GLU A 108 7.89 -22.95 -16.75
C GLU A 108 6.87 -21.91 -16.26
N PRO A 109 7.31 -20.69 -15.93
CA PRO A 109 6.40 -19.60 -15.62
C PRO A 109 5.58 -19.28 -16.86
N ILE A 110 4.26 -19.16 -16.69
CA ILE A 110 3.43 -18.49 -17.68
C ILE A 110 3.78 -17.01 -17.52
N LEU A 111 4.75 -16.55 -18.31
CA LEU A 111 4.88 -15.12 -18.56
C LEU A 111 3.59 -14.70 -19.27
N GLU A 112 2.57 -14.36 -18.48
CA GLU A 112 1.46 -13.56 -18.97
C GLU A 112 2.10 -12.27 -19.47
N GLU A 113 2.32 -12.25 -20.79
CA GLU A 113 2.75 -11.13 -21.60
C GLU A 113 2.18 -9.86 -20.98
N LYS A 114 3.08 -9.05 -20.38
CA LYS A 114 2.79 -7.84 -19.61
C LYS A 114 1.44 -7.25 -20.01
N ARG A 115 0.44 -7.48 -19.16
CA ARG A 115 -0.83 -6.75 -19.09
C ARG A 115 -1.31 -6.21 -20.44
N LYS A 116 -2.30 -6.86 -21.06
CA LYS A 116 -3.18 -6.30 -22.10
C LYS A 116 -4.11 -5.17 -21.55
N TYR A 117 -3.57 -4.32 -20.67
CA TYR A 117 -4.15 -3.11 -20.11
C TYR A 117 -3.32 -1.83 -20.39
N PRO A 118 -2.34 -1.77 -21.31
CA PRO A 118 -1.43 -0.63 -21.37
C PRO A 118 -2.15 0.62 -21.88
N MET A 119 -3.20 0.47 -22.69
CA MET A 119 -3.89 1.61 -23.29
C MET A 119 -4.75 2.35 -22.26
N HIS A 120 -5.61 1.66 -21.51
CA HIS A 120 -6.44 2.31 -20.49
C HIS A 120 -5.62 2.96 -19.38
N TYR A 121 -4.55 2.30 -18.94
CA TYR A 121 -3.63 2.86 -17.95
C TYR A 121 -2.89 4.10 -18.46
N LYS A 122 -2.34 4.05 -19.69
CA LYS A 122 -1.67 5.21 -20.31
C LYS A 122 -2.63 6.39 -20.50
N ILE A 123 -3.86 6.13 -20.93
CA ILE A 123 -4.88 7.17 -21.10
C ILE A 123 -5.21 7.81 -19.73
N ALA A 124 -5.41 7.01 -18.69
CA ALA A 124 -5.66 7.50 -17.34
C ALA A 124 -4.50 8.35 -16.81
N LEU A 125 -3.25 7.95 -17.08
CA LEU A 125 -2.06 8.70 -16.69
C LEU A 125 -1.99 10.07 -17.41
N ILE A 126 -2.28 10.11 -18.70
CA ILE A 126 -2.29 11.36 -19.49
C ILE A 126 -3.37 12.31 -18.97
N ILE A 127 -4.58 11.81 -18.72
CA ILE A 127 -5.68 12.62 -18.18
C ILE A 127 -5.31 13.17 -16.80
N ASN A 128 -4.73 12.33 -15.94
CA ASN A 128 -4.29 12.72 -14.60
C ASN A 128 -3.21 13.81 -14.66
N TYR A 129 -2.21 13.64 -15.54
CA TYR A 129 -1.15 14.62 -15.78
C TYR A 129 -1.70 15.98 -16.25
N LEU A 130 -2.57 15.97 -17.26
CA LEU A 130 -3.21 17.21 -17.75
C LEU A 130 -4.03 17.89 -16.66
N GLY A 131 -4.76 17.12 -15.85
CA GLY A 131 -5.51 17.62 -14.71
C GLY A 131 -4.62 18.34 -13.69
N HIS A 132 -3.47 17.76 -13.33
CA HIS A 132 -2.51 18.39 -12.42
C HIS A 132 -1.88 19.66 -13.01
N CYS A 133 -1.53 19.68 -14.30
CA CYS A 133 -1.03 20.89 -14.97
C CYS A 133 -2.05 22.04 -14.90
N ILE A 134 -3.31 21.77 -15.24
CA ILE A 134 -4.39 22.77 -15.21
C ILE A 134 -4.64 23.24 -13.77
N SER A 135 -4.65 22.32 -12.80
CA SER A 135 -4.83 22.63 -11.38
C SER A 135 -3.74 23.58 -10.87
N VAL A 136 -2.47 23.28 -11.15
CA VAL A 136 -1.34 24.16 -10.77
C VAL A 136 -1.47 25.53 -11.42
N GLY A 137 -1.75 25.58 -12.72
CA GLY A 137 -1.91 26.85 -13.44
C GLY A 137 -3.00 27.74 -12.81
N ALA A 138 -4.18 27.17 -12.56
CA ALA A 138 -5.28 27.87 -11.92
C ALA A 138 -4.94 28.33 -10.49
N LEU A 139 -4.27 27.48 -9.70
CA LEU A 139 -3.85 27.81 -8.32
C LEU A 139 -2.80 28.93 -8.29
N VAL A 140 -1.85 28.93 -9.22
CA VAL A 140 -0.83 29.98 -9.33
C VAL A 140 -1.47 31.31 -9.72
N ILE A 141 -2.39 31.30 -10.69
CA ILE A 141 -3.14 32.50 -11.07
C ILE A 141 -3.95 33.02 -9.89
N ALA A 142 -4.66 32.15 -9.16
CA ALA A 142 -5.40 32.54 -7.97
C ALA A 142 -4.47 33.15 -6.91
N PHE A 143 -3.31 32.53 -6.66
CA PHE A 143 -2.31 33.01 -5.71
C PHE A 143 -1.78 34.42 -6.09
N ILE A 144 -1.50 34.65 -7.39
CA ILE A 144 -1.07 35.95 -7.91
C ILE A 144 -2.18 36.99 -7.77
N LEU A 145 -3.43 36.66 -8.09
CA LEU A 145 -4.57 37.56 -7.90
C LEU A 145 -4.75 37.93 -6.42
N PHE A 146 -4.65 36.97 -5.50
CA PHE A 146 -4.67 37.24 -4.07
C PHE A 146 -3.50 38.11 -3.61
N LEU A 147 -2.30 37.95 -4.18
CA LEU A 147 -1.13 38.80 -3.93
C LEU A 147 -1.35 40.25 -4.41
N CYS A 148 -1.82 40.42 -5.64
CA CYS A 148 -2.11 41.74 -6.21
C CYS A 148 -3.21 42.46 -5.42
N LEU A 149 -4.28 41.76 -5.06
CA LEU A 149 -5.36 42.30 -4.24
C LEU A 149 -4.91 42.58 -2.79
N ARG A 150 -3.89 41.89 -2.29
CA ARG A 150 -3.27 42.16 -0.98
C ARG A 150 -2.49 43.48 -0.96
N GLN A 151 -1.88 43.89 -2.08
CA GLN A 151 -1.27 45.22 -2.20
C GLN A 151 -2.31 46.34 -2.18
N VAL A 152 -3.51 46.10 -2.73
CA VAL A 152 -4.59 47.11 -2.83
C VAL A 152 -5.49 47.14 -1.57
N GLN A 153 -5.75 46.00 -0.92
CA GLN A 153 -6.73 45.85 0.16
C GLN A 153 -6.08 45.53 1.52
N LYS A 154 -5.29 46.46 2.07
CA LYS A 154 -4.49 46.27 3.30
C LYS A 154 -5.32 46.01 4.59
N TYR A 155 -6.64 46.19 4.60
CA TYR A 155 -7.41 46.33 5.86
C TYR A 155 -8.43 45.22 6.21
N ILE A 156 -8.97 44.43 5.27
CA ILE A 156 -10.21 43.66 5.56
C ILE A 156 -9.94 42.14 5.60
N ARG A 157 -9.90 41.57 6.81
CA ARG A 157 -9.81 40.14 7.22
C ARG A 157 -8.46 39.41 7.16
N CYS A 158 -7.58 39.83 8.07
CA CYS A 158 -6.31 39.20 8.42
C CYS A 158 -6.42 37.68 8.73
N LEU A 159 -7.47 37.19 9.42
CA LEU A 159 -7.59 35.76 9.77
C LEU A 159 -8.07 34.85 8.62
N ARG A 160 -9.18 35.22 7.96
CA ARG A 160 -9.70 34.49 6.79
C ARG A 160 -8.67 34.43 5.66
N ASN A 161 -7.95 35.54 5.45
CA ASN A 161 -6.86 35.60 4.49
C ASN A 161 -5.73 34.62 4.87
N ILE A 162 -5.29 34.57 6.14
CA ILE A 162 -4.25 33.60 6.56
C ILE A 162 -4.68 32.13 6.31
N ILE A 163 -5.95 31.77 6.56
CA ILE A 163 -6.43 30.40 6.34
C ILE A 163 -6.42 30.05 4.84
N HIS A 164 -6.98 30.91 3.98
CA HIS A 164 -6.96 30.68 2.53
C HIS A 164 -5.54 30.65 1.97
N TRP A 165 -4.64 31.48 2.50
CA TRP A 165 -3.23 31.48 2.12
C TRP A 165 -2.55 30.15 2.40
N ASN A 166 -2.69 29.62 3.61
CA ASN A 166 -2.14 28.31 3.96
C ASN A 166 -2.77 27.19 3.11
N LEU A 167 -4.09 27.23 2.89
CA LEU A 167 -4.78 26.26 2.05
C LEU A 167 -4.23 26.26 0.61
N ILE A 168 -4.17 27.43 -0.05
CA ILE A 168 -3.65 27.56 -1.41
C ILE A 168 -2.19 27.08 -1.47
N THR A 169 -1.36 27.44 -0.50
CA THR A 169 0.03 26.96 -0.41
C THR A 169 0.09 25.42 -0.28
N THR A 170 -0.78 24.78 0.53
CA THR A 170 -0.78 23.32 0.64
C THR A 170 -1.22 22.62 -0.66
N PHE A 171 -2.14 23.23 -1.42
CA PHE A 171 -2.53 22.72 -2.73
C PHE A 171 -1.41 22.85 -3.76
N ILE A 172 -0.69 23.97 -3.78
CA ILE A 172 0.48 24.15 -4.65
C ILE A 172 1.55 23.10 -4.31
N LEU A 173 1.90 22.97 -3.02
CA LEU A 173 2.91 22.00 -2.57
C LEU A 173 2.51 20.55 -2.93
N ARG A 174 1.26 20.16 -2.72
CA ARG A 174 0.78 18.81 -3.07
C ARG A 174 0.91 18.52 -4.57
N ASN A 175 0.53 19.48 -5.43
CA ASN A 175 0.67 19.30 -6.87
C ASN A 175 2.13 19.28 -7.32
N VAL A 176 2.99 20.14 -6.76
CA VAL A 176 4.44 20.14 -7.06
C VAL A 176 5.08 18.80 -6.65
N MET A 177 4.72 18.26 -5.47
CA MET A 177 5.23 16.96 -5.01
C MET A 177 4.76 15.79 -5.89
N TRP A 178 3.54 15.87 -6.44
CA TRP A 178 3.08 14.89 -7.42
C TRP A 178 3.95 14.90 -8.69
N PHE A 179 4.31 16.07 -9.20
CA PHE A 179 5.26 16.19 -10.33
C PHE A 179 6.65 15.66 -9.99
N LEU A 180 7.15 15.92 -8.78
CA LEU A 180 8.44 15.38 -8.34
C LEU A 180 8.42 13.85 -8.28
N LEU A 181 7.33 13.25 -7.78
CA LEU A 181 7.16 11.80 -7.76
C LEU A 181 7.12 11.22 -9.18
N GLN A 182 6.46 11.90 -10.11
CA GLN A 182 6.37 11.47 -11.52
C GLN A 182 7.68 11.67 -12.29
N LEU A 183 8.51 12.64 -11.90
CA LEU A 183 9.82 12.91 -12.50
C LEU A 183 10.87 11.86 -12.08
N ILE A 184 10.67 11.22 -10.93
CA ILE A 184 11.51 10.13 -10.42
C ILE A 184 11.06 8.84 -11.12
N ASP A 185 11.30 8.76 -12.42
CA ASP A 185 11.06 7.55 -13.22
C ASP A 185 12.21 6.54 -13.05
N HIS A 186 11.88 5.27 -13.29
CA HIS A 186 12.55 3.97 -13.06
C HIS A 186 14.08 3.87 -12.82
N ASN A 187 14.90 4.83 -13.25
CA ASN A 187 16.36 4.74 -13.26
C ASN A 187 17.04 5.03 -11.90
N ILE A 188 16.34 5.64 -10.93
CA ILE A 188 16.91 5.96 -9.61
C ILE A 188 16.44 4.98 -8.52
N HIS A 189 15.49 4.08 -8.83
CA HIS A 189 14.95 3.14 -7.85
C HIS A 189 15.98 2.11 -7.37
N GLU A 190 16.99 1.77 -8.19
CA GLU A 190 18.02 0.80 -7.82
C GLU A 190 19.16 1.34 -6.96
N SER A 191 19.42 2.66 -6.93
CA SER A 191 20.65 3.18 -6.29
C SER A 191 20.46 3.83 -4.93
N ASN A 192 19.23 4.23 -4.56
CA ASN A 192 19.00 5.07 -3.38
C ASN A 192 17.65 4.81 -2.68
N GLU A 193 17.55 3.66 -1.99
CA GLU A 193 16.43 3.31 -1.10
C GLU A 193 16.00 4.45 -0.13
N PRO A 194 16.91 5.17 0.57
CA PRO A 194 16.49 6.20 1.52
C PRO A 194 15.84 7.42 0.86
N TRP A 195 16.21 7.75 -0.38
CA TRP A 195 15.64 8.88 -1.12
C TRP A 195 14.21 8.61 -1.56
N CYS A 196 13.93 7.39 -2.04
CA CYS A 196 12.57 6.99 -2.38
C CYS A 196 11.66 7.02 -1.13
N ARG A 197 12.14 6.46 0.00
CA ARG A 197 11.41 6.48 1.27
C ARG A 197 11.12 7.90 1.75
N LEU A 198 12.11 8.79 1.67
CA LEU A 198 11.96 10.18 2.08
C LEU A 198 10.91 10.90 1.23
N ILE A 199 10.97 10.77 -0.10
CA ILE A 199 10.08 11.48 -1.02
C ILE A 199 8.63 10.99 -0.90
N THR A 200 8.42 9.68 -0.80
CA THR A 200 7.08 9.10 -0.58
C THR A 200 6.50 9.54 0.76
N THR A 201 7.32 9.61 1.82
CA THR A 201 6.89 10.10 3.14
C THR A 201 6.48 11.56 3.08
N ILE A 202 7.28 12.39 2.42
CA ILE A 202 6.98 13.81 2.21
C ILE A 202 5.70 13.99 1.40
N TYR A 203 5.50 13.20 0.34
CA TYR A 203 4.28 13.24 -0.47
C TYR A 203 3.03 12.94 0.37
N ASN A 204 3.03 11.84 1.12
CA ASN A 204 1.91 11.45 1.98
C ASN A 204 1.61 12.50 3.05
N TYR A 205 2.65 13.11 3.62
CA TYR A 205 2.49 14.23 4.55
C TYR A 205 1.74 15.41 3.91
N PHE A 206 2.09 15.81 2.69
CA PHE A 206 1.43 16.92 2.01
C PHE A 206 -0.02 16.59 1.61
N VAL A 207 -0.31 15.34 1.26
CA VAL A 207 -1.69 14.88 1.00
C VAL A 207 -2.54 15.03 2.26
N VAL A 208 -2.08 14.47 3.38
CA VAL A 208 -2.78 14.53 4.68
C VAL A 208 -2.95 15.97 5.15
N THR A 209 -1.90 16.78 5.04
CA THR A 209 -1.92 18.19 5.43
C THR A 209 -2.93 18.99 4.59
N ASN A 210 -3.02 18.73 3.28
CA ASN A 210 -4.01 19.38 2.42
C ASN A 210 -5.45 19.05 2.84
N PHE A 211 -5.75 17.80 3.19
CA PHE A 211 -7.06 17.42 3.74
C PHE A 211 -7.38 18.12 5.06
N PHE A 212 -6.41 18.21 5.98
CA PHE A 212 -6.61 18.92 7.24
C PHE A 212 -6.86 20.42 7.05
N TRP A 213 -6.17 21.08 6.11
CA TRP A 213 -6.42 22.49 5.81
C TRP A 213 -7.81 22.73 5.20
N MET A 214 -8.30 21.85 4.33
CA MET A 214 -9.69 21.89 3.84
C MET A 214 -10.69 21.73 5.01
N PHE A 215 -10.41 20.81 5.94
CA PHE A 215 -11.25 20.63 7.13
C PHE A 215 -11.25 21.85 8.05
N VAL A 216 -10.10 22.49 8.26
CA VAL A 216 -9.96 23.71 9.07
C VAL A 216 -10.74 24.88 8.45
N GLU A 217 -10.70 25.03 7.12
CA GLU A 217 -11.50 26.03 6.41
C GLU A 217 -13.01 25.78 6.59
N GLY A 218 -13.46 24.54 6.44
CA GLY A 218 -14.86 24.16 6.66
C GLY A 218 -15.34 24.40 8.10
N CYS A 219 -14.52 24.01 9.09
CA CYS A 219 -14.81 24.29 10.51
C CYS A 219 -14.84 25.79 10.81
N TYR A 220 -13.92 26.56 10.21
CA TYR A 220 -13.88 28.02 10.35
C TYR A 220 -15.17 28.66 9.81
N LEU A 221 -15.62 28.24 8.62
CA LEU A 221 -16.85 28.74 8.01
C LEU A 221 -18.08 28.40 8.86
N HIS A 222 -18.21 27.15 9.33
CA HIS A 222 -19.30 26.74 10.21
C HIS A 222 -19.32 27.52 11.52
N THR A 223 -18.16 27.71 12.16
CA THR A 223 -18.04 28.46 13.42
C THR A 223 -18.36 29.94 13.24
N ALA A 224 -17.96 30.54 12.11
CA ALA A 224 -18.26 31.93 11.80
C ALA A 224 -19.77 32.18 11.60
N ILE A 225 -20.51 31.20 11.07
CA ILE A 225 -21.96 31.28 10.90
C ILE A 225 -22.70 31.08 12.23
N VAL A 226 -22.30 30.09 13.03
CA VAL A 226 -23.01 29.71 14.25
C VAL A 226 -22.69 30.61 15.45
N MET A 227 -21.45 31.12 15.55
CA MET A 227 -20.95 31.85 16.72
C MET A 227 -20.49 33.27 16.36
N THR A 228 -21.42 34.05 15.79
CA THR A 228 -21.18 35.42 15.29
C THR A 228 -20.65 36.41 16.34
N TYR A 229 -20.79 36.14 17.65
CA TYR A 229 -20.39 37.05 18.74
C TYR A 229 -19.17 36.61 19.57
N SER A 230 -18.59 35.42 19.31
CA SER A 230 -17.50 34.85 20.14
C SER A 230 -16.21 34.52 19.37
N THR A 231 -16.13 34.88 18.10
CA THR A 231 -14.94 34.70 17.25
C THR A 231 -13.73 35.49 17.73
N ASP A 232 -13.92 36.61 18.45
CA ASP A 232 -12.84 37.39 19.04
C ASP A 232 -12.10 36.68 20.19
N LYS A 233 -12.73 35.71 20.85
CA LYS A 233 -12.10 34.92 21.93
C LYS A 233 -11.50 33.60 21.48
N LEU A 234 -11.77 33.15 20.25
CA LEU A 234 -11.16 31.95 19.70
C LEU A 234 -9.70 32.23 19.34
N LYS A 235 -8.78 31.64 20.11
CA LYS A 235 -7.33 31.80 19.90
C LYS A 235 -6.97 31.29 18.50
N LYS A 236 -6.63 32.22 17.60
CA LYS A 236 -6.12 31.97 16.23
C LYS A 236 -5.02 30.89 16.18
N TRP A 237 -4.26 30.78 17.27
CA TRP A 237 -3.25 29.75 17.49
C TRP A 237 -3.78 28.32 17.48
N VAL A 238 -4.99 28.04 17.96
CA VAL A 238 -5.54 26.67 18.03
C VAL A 238 -5.83 26.12 16.63
N PHE A 239 -6.34 26.95 15.72
CA PHE A 239 -6.58 26.56 14.32
C PHE A 239 -5.27 26.36 13.54
N LEU A 240 -4.27 27.19 13.80
CA LEU A 240 -2.91 26.99 13.27
C LEU A 240 -2.28 25.69 13.82
N PHE A 241 -2.43 25.39 15.10
CA PHE A 241 -1.91 24.16 15.71
C PHE A 241 -2.60 22.91 15.14
N ILE A 242 -3.90 22.96 14.85
CA ILE A 242 -4.62 21.82 14.25
C ILE A 242 -4.15 21.55 12.81
N GLY A 243 -3.91 22.59 12.00
CA GLY A 243 -3.45 22.45 10.62
C GLY A 243 -2.02 21.93 10.47
N TRP A 244 -1.15 22.18 11.46
CA TRP A 244 0.27 21.81 11.41
C TRP A 244 0.66 20.65 12.36
N CYS A 245 0.09 20.56 13.58
CA CYS A 245 0.61 19.64 14.62
C CYS A 245 -0.01 18.23 14.63
N LYS A 246 -1.13 17.97 13.96
CA LYS A 246 -1.64 16.58 13.81
C LYS A 246 -1.02 15.82 12.64
N CYS A 247 -0.44 16.50 11.67
CA CYS A 247 0.21 15.86 10.52
C CYS A 247 1.51 15.13 10.90
N ILE A 248 2.18 15.56 11.97
CA ILE A 248 3.41 14.90 12.47
C ILE A 248 3.08 13.59 13.22
N LEU A 249 1.94 13.52 13.91
CA LEU A 249 1.58 12.34 14.73
C LEU A 249 1.02 11.16 13.91
N ILE A 250 0.34 11.43 12.80
CA ILE A 250 -0.27 10.39 11.92
C ILE A 250 0.78 9.75 10.99
N ASN A 251 1.84 10.48 10.63
CA ASN A 251 2.92 9.96 9.80
C ASN A 251 3.62 8.76 10.44
N ASN A 252 3.74 8.69 11.77
CA ASN A 252 4.33 7.51 12.43
C ASN A 252 3.44 6.25 12.33
N VAL A 253 2.12 6.40 12.18
CA VAL A 253 1.17 5.28 12.11
C VAL A 253 0.99 4.79 10.67
N GLN A 254 0.89 5.71 9.69
CA GLN A 254 0.89 5.37 8.26
C GLN A 254 2.24 4.83 7.77
N HIS A 255 3.35 5.26 8.39
CA HIS A 255 4.67 4.69 8.16
C HIS A 255 4.73 3.20 8.50
N GLN A 256 3.95 2.71 9.47
CA GLN A 256 3.92 1.27 9.78
C GLN A 256 3.21 0.47 8.67
N GLN A 257 2.09 0.97 8.14
CA GLN A 257 1.27 0.24 7.17
C GLN A 257 1.78 0.31 5.72
N VAL A 258 2.31 1.45 5.27
CA VAL A 258 2.89 1.57 3.91
C VAL A 258 4.21 0.78 3.81
N PHE A 259 4.95 0.67 4.91
CA PHE A 259 6.19 -0.10 4.97
C PHE A 259 5.91 -1.61 4.93
N GLU A 260 4.90 -2.11 5.63
CA GLU A 260 4.45 -3.52 5.46
C GLU A 260 4.00 -3.79 4.01
N TYR A 261 3.26 -2.88 3.38
CA TYR A 261 2.74 -3.09 2.02
C TYR A 261 3.82 -3.00 0.92
N GLN A 262 4.82 -2.12 1.03
CA GLN A 262 5.92 -2.06 0.05
C GLN A 262 6.96 -3.16 0.28
N PHE A 263 7.20 -3.59 1.52
CA PHE A 263 8.13 -4.69 1.82
C PHE A 263 7.57 -6.04 1.35
N THR A 264 6.26 -6.29 1.57
CA THR A 264 5.55 -7.47 1.01
C THR A 264 5.54 -7.51 -0.52
N MET A 265 5.50 -6.34 -1.19
CA MET A 265 5.56 -6.28 -2.65
C MET A 265 6.99 -6.49 -3.18
N SER A 266 8.02 -6.06 -2.44
CA SER A 266 9.43 -6.21 -2.83
C SER A 266 9.99 -7.62 -2.59
N ASP A 267 9.45 -8.38 -1.63
CA ASP A 267 9.75 -9.81 -1.45
C ASP A 267 9.02 -10.71 -2.47
N TYR A 268 8.03 -10.16 -3.19
CA TYR A 268 7.33 -10.85 -4.29
C TYR A 268 8.06 -10.75 -5.65
N ASP A 269 9.00 -9.80 -5.78
CA ASP A 269 9.79 -9.54 -7.00
C ASP A 269 11.24 -10.09 -6.92
N LYS A 270 11.55 -10.94 -5.91
CA LYS A 270 12.81 -11.71 -5.79
C LYS A 270 12.54 -13.20 -5.68
#